data_AF-K7MFS2-F1
#
_entry.id   AF-K7MFS2-F1
#
_cell.length_a   1.000
_cell.length_b   1.000
_cell.length_c   1.000
_cell.angle_alpha   90.00
_cell.angle_beta   90.00
_cell.angle_gamma   90.00
#
_symmetry.space_group_name_H-M   'P 1'
#
loop_
_entity.id
_entity.type
_entity.pdbx_description
1 polymer ?
#
loop_
_entity_poly.entity_id
_entity_poly.type
_entity_poly.pdbx_seq_one_letter_code
_entity_poly.pdbx_strand_id
1 'polypeptide(L)'
;MSDISFYAILSNQQQFNPDFYNWNRVKVRYCDGSSFTGDVEEVDPTTNLHFRGARIFSAVMEELLAKGMKNAKNAILSGCSAGGLTTILHCDSFKALLPSRANVKCVPDAGYFVNVEDISGAHSFQEFYSEVVSIHGSAKNLPTSCTSKHNPALCFFPQYVASHISTPIFVVNSAYDWWQIGNIFVPSSADPSNSWHSCKLNLSNCSPDQLSKLQGFKSEFQRALSEVGDSPSKGMFIDSCYAHCQTETQETWFKSGSQLLANKTIAKAVGDWFYGRSPFHHIDCNFPCNPTCHNRVFQVKDYPGI
;
A
#
# COMPACT_ATOMS: atom_id res chain seq x y z
N MET A 1 -24.83 3.97 -9.60
CA MET A 1 -23.40 3.62 -9.40
C MET A 1 -22.72 3.79 -10.74
N SER A 2 -21.67 4.63 -10.84
CA SER A 2 -20.86 4.67 -12.06
C SER A 2 -20.12 3.34 -12.23
N ASP A 3 -19.92 2.94 -13.50
CA ASP A 3 -19.13 1.75 -13.84
C ASP A 3 -17.71 1.87 -13.28
N ILE A 4 -17.21 0.78 -12.70
CA ILE A 4 -15.81 0.70 -12.26
C ILE A 4 -14.95 0.43 -13.48
N SER A 5 -14.18 1.44 -13.90
CA SER A 5 -13.22 1.29 -14.98
C SER A 5 -11.96 0.55 -14.54
N PHE A 6 -11.40 -0.27 -15.45
CA PHE A 6 -10.14 -0.97 -15.25
C PHE A 6 -9.01 -0.34 -16.07
N TYR A 7 -7.97 0.13 -15.37
CA TYR A 7 -6.79 0.78 -15.95
C TYR A 7 -5.51 0.10 -15.45
N ALA A 8 -4.37 0.45 -16.07
CA ALA A 8 -3.05 0.05 -15.59
C ALA A 8 -2.92 -1.46 -15.35
N ILE A 9 -2.56 -1.91 -14.14
CA ILE A 9 -2.44 -3.34 -13.80
C ILE A 9 -3.74 -4.14 -14.06
N LEU A 10 -4.89 -3.47 -14.09
CA LEU A 10 -6.19 -4.04 -14.41
C LEU A 10 -6.60 -3.82 -15.88
N SER A 11 -5.85 -3.10 -16.71
CA SER A 11 -6.24 -2.89 -18.11
C SER A 11 -6.30 -4.21 -18.88
N ASN A 12 -7.26 -4.32 -19.80
CA ASN A 12 -7.39 -5.44 -20.73
C ASN A 12 -6.64 -5.24 -22.05
N GLN A 13 -5.94 -4.12 -22.22
CA GLN A 13 -5.20 -3.82 -23.44
C GLN A 13 -3.71 -4.06 -23.22
N GLN A 14 -3.11 -4.89 -24.07
CA GLN A 14 -1.70 -5.28 -23.95
C GLN A 14 -0.74 -4.07 -23.99
N GLN A 15 -1.06 -3.04 -24.76
CA GLN A 15 -0.28 -1.79 -24.81
C GLN A 15 -0.23 -1.03 -23.48
N PHE A 16 -1.16 -1.28 -22.56
CA PHE A 16 -1.25 -0.65 -21.25
C PHE A 16 -0.87 -1.58 -20.10
N ASN A 17 -1.01 -2.90 -20.32
CA ASN A 17 -0.75 -3.95 -19.33
C ASN A 17 -0.12 -5.19 -20.00
N PRO A 18 1.14 -5.13 -20.42
CA PRO A 18 1.72 -6.11 -21.35
C PRO A 18 1.72 -7.54 -20.84
N ASP A 19 1.89 -7.72 -19.52
CA ASP A 19 2.10 -9.00 -18.87
C ASP A 19 0.81 -9.64 -18.29
N PHE A 20 -0.21 -8.83 -18.01
CA PHE A 20 -1.44 -9.26 -17.34
C PHE A 20 -2.75 -8.92 -18.07
N TYR A 21 -2.70 -8.33 -19.27
CA TYR A 21 -3.90 -7.85 -19.99
C TYR A 21 -4.98 -8.92 -20.23
N ASN A 22 -4.59 -10.18 -20.36
CA ASN A 22 -5.49 -11.31 -20.63
C ASN A 22 -5.91 -12.10 -19.39
N TRP A 23 -5.61 -11.60 -18.19
CA TRP A 23 -6.00 -12.23 -16.93
C TRP A 23 -7.47 -11.93 -16.57
N ASN A 24 -8.04 -12.76 -15.71
CA ASN A 24 -9.27 -12.42 -15.00
C ASN A 24 -8.98 -11.24 -14.05
N ARG A 25 -9.87 -10.26 -14.01
CA ARG A 25 -9.70 -9.03 -13.24
C ARG A 25 -10.87 -8.85 -12.29
N VAL A 26 -10.55 -8.52 -11.04
CA VAL A 26 -11.54 -8.29 -10.00
C VAL A 26 -11.13 -7.03 -9.23
N LYS A 27 -12.09 -6.14 -8.98
CA LYS A 27 -11.90 -4.98 -8.10
C LYS A 27 -12.93 -5.04 -6.99
N VAL A 28 -12.45 -5.22 -5.77
CA VAL A 28 -13.28 -5.26 -4.56
C VAL A 28 -13.35 -3.84 -4.02
N ARG A 29 -14.56 -3.32 -3.80
CA ARG A 29 -14.73 -1.99 -3.21
C ARG A 29 -14.37 -2.06 -1.72
N TYR A 30 -13.55 -1.12 -1.26
CA TYR A 30 -13.22 -0.99 0.15
C TYR A 30 -14.39 -0.34 0.89
N CYS A 31 -14.99 -1.07 1.83
CA CYS A 31 -16.17 -0.61 2.56
C CYS A 31 -16.16 -0.99 4.06
N ASP A 32 -15.07 -1.54 4.58
CA ASP A 32 -15.01 -2.01 5.97
C ASP A 32 -14.23 -1.11 6.93
N GLY A 33 -13.36 -0.22 6.42
CA GLY A 33 -12.59 0.74 7.23
C GLY A 33 -11.40 0.16 8.01
N SER A 34 -11.09 -1.13 7.90
CA SER A 34 -10.06 -1.81 8.70
C SER A 34 -9.18 -2.77 7.89
N SER A 35 -8.91 -2.48 6.62
CA SER A 35 -8.12 -3.37 5.75
C SER A 35 -8.63 -4.83 5.76
N PHE A 36 -9.94 -4.99 5.79
CA PHE A 36 -10.64 -6.28 5.87
C PHE A 36 -10.28 -7.14 7.10
N THR A 37 -9.97 -6.52 8.24
CA THR A 37 -9.65 -7.25 9.48
C THR A 37 -10.80 -7.20 10.50
N GLY A 38 -11.72 -6.25 10.39
CA GLY A 38 -12.79 -6.08 11.37
C GLY A 38 -13.80 -7.24 11.41
N ASP A 39 -14.26 -7.61 12.59
CA ASP A 39 -15.29 -8.64 12.77
C ASP A 39 -16.02 -8.46 14.11
N VAL A 40 -17.00 -7.56 14.09
CA VAL A 40 -17.95 -7.30 15.18
C VAL A 40 -19.32 -7.85 14.80
N GLU A 41 -19.96 -8.57 15.72
CA GLU A 41 -21.29 -9.13 15.51
C GLU A 41 -22.35 -8.02 15.59
N GLU A 42 -22.26 -7.20 16.63
CA GLU A 42 -23.15 -6.10 16.92
C GLU A 42 -23.06 -5.01 15.83
N VAL A 43 -24.20 -4.37 15.58
CA VAL A 43 -24.28 -3.17 14.74
C VAL A 43 -24.17 -1.96 15.65
N ASP A 44 -23.39 -0.95 15.26
CA ASP A 44 -23.32 0.29 16.04
C ASP A 44 -24.72 0.92 16.13
N PRO A 45 -25.31 1.05 17.34
CA PRO A 45 -26.70 1.47 17.47
C PRO A 45 -26.93 2.95 17.17
N THR A 46 -25.87 3.76 17.13
CA THR A 46 -25.95 5.21 16.92
C THR A 46 -25.80 5.56 15.45
N THR A 47 -24.87 4.92 14.77
CA THR A 47 -24.46 5.20 13.38
C THR A 47 -24.97 4.16 12.39
N ASN A 48 -25.48 3.02 12.88
CA ASN A 48 -25.87 1.86 12.08
C ASN A 48 -24.72 1.31 11.20
N LEU A 49 -23.48 1.49 11.64
CA LEU A 49 -22.28 0.98 10.97
C LEU A 49 -22.04 -0.50 11.31
N HIS A 50 -21.50 -1.22 10.32
CA HIS A 50 -21.11 -2.62 10.43
C HIS A 50 -19.59 -2.76 10.28
N PHE A 51 -18.92 -3.30 11.28
CA PHE A 51 -17.47 -3.51 11.25
C PHE A 51 -17.15 -4.99 10.96
N ARG A 52 -17.34 -5.40 9.70
CA ARG A 52 -17.33 -6.82 9.28
C ARG A 52 -16.35 -7.13 8.14
N GLY A 53 -15.24 -6.40 8.08
CA GLY A 53 -14.21 -6.53 7.05
C GLY A 53 -13.74 -7.95 6.78
N ALA A 54 -13.42 -8.74 7.81
CA ALA A 54 -12.96 -10.11 7.64
C ALA A 54 -14.05 -11.00 7.01
N ARG A 55 -15.32 -10.82 7.40
CA ARG A 55 -16.45 -11.56 6.80
C ARG A 55 -16.65 -11.18 5.34
N ILE A 56 -16.51 -9.89 5.01
CA ILE A 56 -16.58 -9.42 3.63
C ILE A 56 -15.48 -10.06 2.79
N PHE A 57 -14.24 -10.09 3.29
CA PHE A 57 -13.13 -10.75 2.60
C PHE A 57 -13.41 -12.23 2.35
N SER A 58 -13.82 -12.98 3.38
CA SER A 58 -14.18 -14.40 3.23
C SER A 58 -15.27 -14.61 2.19
N ALA A 59 -16.39 -13.86 2.28
CA ALA A 59 -17.50 -14.00 1.34
C ALA A 59 -17.10 -13.69 -0.11
N VAL A 60 -16.30 -12.63 -0.32
CA VAL A 60 -15.78 -12.29 -1.65
C VAL A 60 -14.86 -13.41 -2.17
N MET A 61 -13.94 -13.91 -1.35
CA MET A 61 -13.03 -14.97 -1.78
C MET A 61 -13.77 -16.27 -2.11
N GLU A 62 -14.76 -16.67 -1.31
CA GLU A 62 -15.62 -17.83 -1.57
C GLU A 62 -16.36 -17.70 -2.90
N GLU A 63 -16.95 -16.53 -3.18
CA GLU A 63 -17.63 -16.26 -4.44
C GLU A 63 -16.66 -16.37 -5.64
N LEU A 64 -15.46 -15.79 -5.53
CA LEU A 64 -14.45 -15.85 -6.60
C LEU A 64 -13.94 -17.28 -6.83
N LEU A 65 -13.71 -18.06 -5.76
CA LEU A 65 -13.36 -19.47 -5.85
C LEU A 65 -14.43 -20.25 -6.62
N ALA A 66 -15.71 -20.01 -6.31
CA ALA A 66 -16.85 -20.62 -7.00
C ALA A 66 -16.93 -20.22 -8.48
N LYS A 67 -16.61 -18.97 -8.82
CA LYS A 67 -16.55 -18.47 -10.21
C LYS A 67 -15.30 -18.91 -10.99
N GLY A 68 -14.44 -19.75 -10.41
CA GLY A 68 -13.34 -20.41 -11.11
C GLY A 68 -11.95 -20.07 -10.59
N MET A 69 -11.80 -19.13 -9.64
CA MET A 69 -10.50 -18.79 -9.05
C MET A 69 -9.84 -20.01 -8.40
N LYS A 70 -10.62 -21.00 -7.93
CA LYS A 70 -10.10 -22.27 -7.39
C LYS A 70 -9.23 -23.08 -8.36
N ASN A 71 -9.34 -22.80 -9.67
CA ASN A 71 -8.58 -23.45 -10.73
C ASN A 71 -7.39 -22.60 -11.23
N ALA A 72 -7.11 -21.45 -10.60
CA ALA A 72 -6.08 -20.53 -11.05
C ALA A 72 -4.69 -21.17 -10.99
N LYS A 73 -3.91 -21.01 -12.06
CA LYS A 73 -2.48 -21.38 -12.09
C LYS A 73 -1.57 -20.25 -11.62
N ASN A 74 -2.01 -19.02 -11.82
CA ASN A 74 -1.35 -17.78 -11.41
C ASN A 74 -2.39 -16.89 -10.74
N ALA A 75 -2.01 -16.20 -9.66
CA ALA A 75 -2.83 -15.18 -9.04
C ALA A 75 -1.98 -14.06 -8.45
N ILE A 76 -2.52 -12.84 -8.49
CA ILE A 76 -1.94 -11.68 -7.82
C ILE A 76 -3.01 -11.12 -6.86
N LEU A 77 -2.63 -10.94 -5.60
CA LEU A 77 -3.36 -10.05 -4.70
C LEU A 77 -2.67 -8.68 -4.74
N SER A 78 -3.41 -7.63 -5.06
CA SER A 78 -2.90 -6.26 -5.10
C SER A 78 -3.95 -5.29 -4.60
N GLY A 79 -3.49 -4.12 -4.17
CA GLY A 79 -4.34 -2.99 -3.84
C GLY A 79 -3.50 -1.77 -3.53
N CYS A 80 -4.13 -0.60 -3.58
CA CYS A 80 -3.50 0.65 -3.17
C CYS A 80 -3.87 1.05 -1.73
N SER A 81 -2.94 1.70 -1.00
CA SER A 81 -3.23 2.42 0.25
C SER A 81 -3.73 1.46 1.32
N ALA A 82 -4.91 1.68 1.91
CA ALA A 82 -5.55 0.70 2.79
C ALA A 82 -5.73 -0.69 2.14
N GLY A 83 -5.91 -0.75 0.81
CA GLY A 83 -5.91 -2.00 0.03
C GLY A 83 -4.51 -2.60 -0.19
N GLY A 84 -3.47 -1.76 -0.21
CA GLY A 84 -2.08 -2.22 -0.19
C GLY A 84 -1.73 -2.83 1.16
N LEU A 85 -2.17 -2.19 2.25
CA LEU A 85 -2.06 -2.77 3.60
C LEU A 85 -2.86 -4.07 3.71
N THR A 86 -4.09 -4.12 3.18
CA THR A 86 -4.89 -5.36 3.07
C THR A 86 -4.08 -6.46 2.37
N THR A 87 -3.42 -6.12 1.26
CA THR A 87 -2.59 -7.07 0.50
C THR A 87 -1.45 -7.63 1.35
N ILE A 88 -0.83 -6.83 2.21
CA ILE A 88 0.22 -7.27 3.13
C ILE A 88 -0.36 -8.21 4.21
N LEU A 89 -1.42 -7.77 4.88
CA LEU A 89 -2.03 -8.50 6.01
C LEU A 89 -2.65 -9.85 5.60
N HIS A 90 -3.22 -9.92 4.38
CA HIS A 90 -3.90 -11.10 3.86
C HIS A 90 -3.10 -11.89 2.82
N CYS A 91 -1.81 -11.59 2.63
CA CYS A 91 -1.02 -12.22 1.57
C CYS A 91 -0.97 -13.75 1.69
N ASP A 92 -0.64 -14.24 2.88
CA ASP A 92 -0.52 -15.68 3.14
C ASP A 92 -1.88 -16.38 3.22
N SER A 93 -2.91 -15.72 3.79
CA SER A 93 -4.26 -16.27 3.82
C SER A 93 -4.83 -16.39 2.40
N PHE A 94 -4.57 -15.42 1.52
CA PHE A 94 -4.94 -15.49 0.10
C PHE A 94 -4.23 -16.64 -0.62
N LYS A 95 -2.92 -16.82 -0.42
CA LYS A 95 -2.18 -17.97 -0.98
C LYS A 95 -2.77 -19.30 -0.53
N ALA A 96 -3.19 -19.41 0.74
CA ALA A 96 -3.75 -20.63 1.30
C ALA A 96 -5.10 -21.06 0.69
N LEU A 97 -5.85 -20.12 0.10
CA LEU A 97 -7.14 -20.42 -0.56
C LEU A 97 -6.99 -21.06 -1.95
N LEU A 98 -5.80 -20.94 -2.55
CA LEU A 98 -5.53 -21.35 -3.93
C LEU A 98 -4.78 -22.70 -3.98
N PRO A 99 -4.80 -23.40 -5.13
CA PRO A 99 -4.08 -24.66 -5.27
C PRO A 99 -2.60 -24.53 -4.84
N SER A 100 -2.07 -25.56 -4.18
CA SER A 100 -0.69 -25.56 -3.68
C SER A 100 0.32 -25.24 -4.79
N ARG A 101 0.12 -25.79 -5.98
CA ARG A 101 0.94 -25.57 -7.20
C ARG A 101 0.69 -24.23 -7.92
N ALA A 102 -0.30 -23.45 -7.51
CA ALA A 102 -0.55 -22.14 -8.11
C ALA A 102 0.57 -21.15 -7.72
N ASN A 103 1.08 -20.41 -8.70
CA ASN A 103 2.01 -19.30 -8.49
C ASN A 103 1.23 -18.08 -8.03
N VAL A 104 1.18 -17.88 -6.71
CA VAL A 104 0.48 -16.76 -6.07
C VAL A 104 1.50 -15.79 -5.52
N LYS A 105 1.34 -14.50 -5.83
CA LYS A 105 2.22 -13.44 -5.36
C LYS A 105 1.40 -12.23 -4.94
N CYS A 106 1.95 -11.40 -4.07
CA CYS A 106 1.28 -10.19 -3.59
C CYS A 106 2.02 -8.94 -4.07
N VAL A 107 1.28 -7.91 -4.47
CA VAL A 107 1.84 -6.64 -4.95
C VAL A 107 1.13 -5.49 -4.23
N PRO A 108 1.50 -5.21 -2.96
CA PRO A 108 0.97 -4.03 -2.27
C PRO A 108 1.53 -2.75 -2.89
N ASP A 109 0.66 -1.78 -3.12
CA ASP A 109 0.99 -0.46 -3.64
C ASP A 109 0.63 0.61 -2.61
N ALA A 110 1.58 1.48 -2.27
CA ALA A 110 1.40 2.57 -1.31
C ALA A 110 0.78 2.13 0.04
N GLY A 111 0.98 0.85 0.41
CA GLY A 111 0.39 0.22 1.59
C GLY A 111 1.39 -0.03 2.71
N TYR A 112 2.68 0.23 2.47
CA TYR A 112 3.73 0.15 3.48
C TYR A 112 3.72 1.41 4.36
N PHE A 113 2.79 1.48 5.32
CA PHE A 113 2.74 2.58 6.29
C PHE A 113 3.76 2.36 7.41
N VAL A 114 4.49 3.39 7.81
CA VAL A 114 5.53 3.27 8.84
C VAL A 114 5.13 3.83 10.18
N ASN A 115 5.44 3.08 11.23
CA ASN A 115 5.32 3.57 12.60
C ASN A 115 6.49 4.51 12.89
N VAL A 116 6.25 5.81 12.82
CA VAL A 116 7.21 6.88 13.07
C VAL A 116 6.58 7.93 13.98
N GLU A 117 7.41 8.72 14.64
CA GLU A 117 6.96 9.94 15.30
C GLU A 117 6.60 11.00 14.24
N ASP A 118 5.55 11.77 14.50
CA ASP A 118 5.24 12.97 13.74
C ASP A 118 6.20 14.13 14.09
N ILE A 119 6.07 15.27 13.42
CA ILE A 119 6.93 16.44 13.65
C ILE A 119 6.82 17.05 15.06
N SER A 120 5.85 16.62 15.88
CA SER A 120 5.73 17.00 17.29
C SER A 120 6.41 15.99 18.25
N GLY A 121 6.87 14.84 17.73
CA GLY A 121 7.47 13.76 18.51
C GLY A 121 6.46 12.73 19.03
N ALA A 122 5.22 12.74 18.53
CA ALA A 122 4.17 11.83 18.98
C ALA A 122 3.92 10.69 17.98
N HIS A 123 3.49 9.52 18.47
CA HIS A 123 3.04 8.40 17.64
C HIS A 123 1.53 8.47 17.35
N SER A 124 1.06 9.62 16.86
CA SER A 124 -0.38 9.89 16.65
C SER A 124 -1.07 8.86 15.76
N PHE A 125 -0.39 8.34 14.73
CA PHE A 125 -0.97 7.33 13.84
C PHE A 125 -1.04 5.93 14.48
N GLN A 126 -0.21 5.63 15.49
CA GLN A 126 -0.33 4.41 16.28
C GLN A 126 -1.58 4.46 17.17
N GLU A 127 -1.93 5.64 17.70
CA GLU A 127 -3.18 5.84 18.45
C GLU A 127 -4.39 5.63 17.54
N PHE A 128 -4.36 6.19 16.32
CA PHE A 128 -5.39 5.92 15.30
C PHE A 128 -5.56 4.41 15.05
N TYR A 129 -4.48 3.64 14.86
CA TYR A 129 -4.61 2.18 14.71
C TYR A 129 -5.08 1.47 15.97
N SER A 130 -4.82 2.02 17.16
CA SER A 130 -5.38 1.48 18.40
C SER A 130 -6.90 1.64 18.43
N GLU A 131 -7.42 2.77 17.96
CA GLU A 131 -8.86 2.99 17.78
C GLU A 131 -9.45 2.07 16.72
N VAL A 132 -8.79 1.90 15.56
CA VAL A 132 -9.22 0.95 14.51
C VAL A 132 -9.34 -0.46 15.07
N VAL A 133 -8.32 -0.94 15.79
CA VAL A 133 -8.34 -2.27 16.42
C VAL A 133 -9.51 -2.41 17.38
N SER A 134 -9.75 -1.39 18.22
CA SER A 134 -10.80 -1.40 19.23
C SER A 134 -12.20 -1.39 18.61
N ILE A 135 -12.47 -0.44 17.70
CA ILE A 135 -13.78 -0.27 17.08
C ILE A 135 -14.13 -1.46 16.18
N HIS A 136 -13.15 -1.96 15.41
CA HIS A 136 -13.41 -3.02 14.43
C HIS A 136 -13.23 -4.44 14.99
N GLY A 137 -12.73 -4.60 16.22
CA GLY A 137 -12.44 -5.92 16.77
C GLY A 137 -11.38 -6.68 15.95
N SER A 138 -10.44 -5.95 15.33
CA SER A 138 -9.52 -6.50 14.32
C SER A 138 -8.49 -7.48 14.86
N ALA A 139 -8.19 -7.45 16.17
CA ALA A 139 -7.07 -8.19 16.77
C ALA A 139 -7.06 -9.70 16.43
N LYS A 140 -8.24 -10.32 16.34
CA LYS A 140 -8.39 -11.76 16.04
C LYS A 140 -8.11 -12.13 14.58
N ASN A 141 -8.12 -11.17 13.66
CA ASN A 141 -7.87 -11.37 12.23
C ASN A 141 -6.53 -10.79 11.77
N LEU A 142 -5.71 -10.26 12.69
CA LEU A 142 -4.35 -9.84 12.42
C LEU A 142 -3.37 -11.03 12.48
N PRO A 143 -2.19 -10.94 11.82
CA PRO A 143 -1.21 -12.02 11.83
C PRO A 143 -0.77 -12.39 13.26
N THR A 144 -0.98 -13.66 13.63
CA THR A 144 -0.62 -14.20 14.96
C THR A 144 0.89 -14.11 15.24
N SER A 145 1.71 -14.16 14.20
CA SER A 145 3.16 -13.96 14.28
C SER A 145 3.54 -12.59 14.86
N CYS A 146 2.67 -11.58 14.70
CA CYS A 146 2.83 -10.25 15.29
C CYS A 146 2.06 -10.11 16.61
N THR A 147 0.77 -10.46 16.66
CA THR A 147 -0.06 -10.23 17.85
C THR A 147 0.35 -11.04 19.07
N SER A 148 1.12 -12.12 18.89
CA SER A 148 1.73 -12.87 20.00
C SER A 148 2.92 -12.15 20.67
N LYS A 149 3.49 -11.13 20.03
CA LYS A 149 4.69 -10.41 20.48
C LYS A 149 4.45 -8.92 20.73
N HIS A 150 3.44 -8.36 20.07
CA HIS A 150 3.20 -6.93 20.02
C HIS A 150 1.73 -6.59 20.31
N ASN A 151 1.48 -5.35 20.72
CA ASN A 151 0.12 -4.81 20.77
C ASN A 151 -0.50 -4.91 19.36
N PRO A 152 -1.77 -5.36 19.21
CA PRO A 152 -2.40 -5.51 17.90
C PRO A 152 -2.39 -4.25 17.03
N ALA A 153 -2.39 -3.04 17.61
CA ALA A 153 -2.28 -1.79 16.86
C ALA A 153 -0.98 -1.72 16.04
N LEU A 154 0.13 -2.25 16.58
CA LEU A 154 1.41 -2.31 15.87
C LEU A 154 1.34 -3.23 14.65
N CYS A 155 0.49 -4.25 14.68
CA CYS A 155 0.37 -5.22 13.59
C CYS A 155 -0.32 -4.67 12.33
N PHE A 156 -0.84 -3.43 12.37
CA PHE A 156 -1.26 -2.70 11.17
C PHE A 156 -0.08 -2.05 10.43
N PHE A 157 1.08 -1.88 11.08
CA PHE A 157 2.27 -1.36 10.39
C PHE A 157 3.06 -2.53 9.78
N PRO A 158 3.29 -2.53 8.46
CA PRO A 158 3.97 -3.63 7.77
C PRO A 158 5.33 -4.02 8.34
N GLN A 159 6.07 -3.10 8.96
CA GLN A 159 7.35 -3.42 9.62
C GLN A 159 7.26 -4.51 10.71
N TYR A 160 6.09 -4.71 11.35
CA TYR A 160 5.94 -5.76 12.39
C TYR A 160 5.41 -7.08 11.85
N VAL A 161 5.05 -7.15 10.56
CA VAL A 161 4.46 -8.36 9.94
C VAL A 161 5.25 -8.85 8.72
N ALA A 162 5.97 -7.97 8.02
CA ALA A 162 6.57 -8.24 6.72
C ALA A 162 7.57 -9.40 6.74
N SER A 163 8.38 -9.51 7.78
CA SER A 163 9.39 -10.57 7.95
C SER A 163 8.78 -11.96 8.14
N HIS A 164 7.50 -12.04 8.48
CA HIS A 164 6.76 -13.29 8.67
C HIS A 164 5.94 -13.73 7.45
N ILE A 165 5.86 -12.91 6.41
CA ILE A 165 5.12 -13.25 5.18
C ILE A 165 5.90 -14.31 4.40
N SER A 166 5.29 -15.47 4.19
CA SER A 166 5.92 -16.59 3.47
C SER A 166 5.70 -16.51 1.95
N THR A 167 4.59 -15.93 1.52
CA THR A 167 4.24 -15.77 0.11
C THR A 167 5.15 -14.71 -0.55
N PRO A 168 5.55 -14.90 -1.82
CA PRO A 168 6.32 -13.88 -2.52
C PRO A 168 5.57 -12.55 -2.59
N ILE A 169 6.26 -11.45 -2.24
CA ILE A 169 5.67 -10.11 -2.16
C ILE A 169 6.56 -9.09 -2.89
N PHE A 170 5.94 -8.17 -3.61
CA PHE A 170 6.61 -7.07 -4.32
C PHE A 170 6.05 -5.74 -3.84
N VAL A 171 6.81 -5.00 -3.06
CA VAL A 171 6.37 -3.71 -2.51
C VAL A 171 6.57 -2.61 -3.54
N VAL A 172 5.48 -1.97 -3.95
CA VAL A 172 5.50 -0.72 -4.72
C VAL A 172 5.13 0.40 -3.77
N ASN A 173 6.03 1.35 -3.52
CA ASN A 173 5.74 2.45 -2.60
C ASN A 173 6.60 3.65 -2.97
N SER A 174 6.09 4.86 -2.79
CA SER A 174 6.95 6.02 -2.80
C SER A 174 7.63 6.18 -1.42
N ALA A 175 8.92 6.50 -1.42
CA ALA A 175 9.64 6.92 -0.22
C ALA A 175 9.20 8.30 0.32
N TYR A 176 8.56 9.10 -0.54
CA TYR A 176 7.94 10.39 -0.21
C TYR A 176 6.44 10.33 -0.52
N ASP A 177 5.76 9.30 -0.01
CA ASP A 177 4.32 9.13 -0.22
C ASP A 177 3.55 10.32 0.38
N TRP A 178 2.81 11.04 -0.48
CA TRP A 178 2.19 12.30 -0.05
C TRP A 178 1.12 12.09 1.03
N TRP A 179 0.42 10.96 0.99
CA TRP A 179 -0.64 10.66 1.93
C TRP A 179 -0.03 10.36 3.30
N GLN A 180 1.00 9.52 3.31
CA GLN A 180 1.73 9.19 4.52
C GLN A 180 2.44 10.40 5.12
N ILE A 181 3.09 11.24 4.32
CA ILE A 181 3.68 12.50 4.81
C ILE A 181 2.61 13.38 5.43
N GLY A 182 1.47 13.58 4.76
CA GLY A 182 0.43 14.49 5.22
C GLY A 182 -0.41 13.99 6.40
N ASN A 183 -0.50 12.67 6.63
CA ASN A 183 -1.38 12.08 7.65
C ASN A 183 -0.64 11.36 8.78
N ILE A 184 0.62 10.97 8.57
CA ILE A 184 1.44 10.26 9.57
C ILE A 184 2.56 11.17 10.07
N PHE A 185 3.38 11.71 9.18
CA PHE A 185 4.57 12.47 9.59
C PHE A 185 4.27 13.94 9.93
N VAL A 186 3.40 14.58 9.14
CA VAL A 186 3.02 16.00 9.27
C VAL A 186 1.49 16.15 9.29
N PRO A 187 0.79 15.47 10.22
CA PRO A 187 -0.66 15.63 10.36
C PRO A 187 -0.99 17.06 10.80
N SER A 188 -2.19 17.52 10.47
CA SER A 188 -2.64 18.89 10.80
C SER A 188 -2.66 19.17 12.31
N SER A 189 -2.83 18.14 13.15
CA SER A 189 -2.71 18.25 14.61
C SER A 189 -1.28 18.57 15.09
N ALA A 190 -0.26 18.17 14.33
CA ALA A 190 1.15 18.41 14.64
C ALA A 190 1.72 19.68 13.98
N ASP A 191 1.01 20.31 13.04
CA ASP A 191 1.38 21.58 12.37
C ASP A 191 0.33 22.69 12.58
N PRO A 192 0.06 23.12 13.82
CA PRO A 192 -0.99 24.12 14.11
C PRO A 192 -0.68 25.52 13.53
N SER A 193 0.60 25.82 13.27
CA SER A 193 1.02 27.07 12.62
C SER A 193 0.94 27.00 11.10
N ASN A 194 0.55 25.86 10.54
CA ASN A 194 0.43 25.61 9.10
C ASN A 194 1.75 25.87 8.33
N SER A 195 2.89 25.63 9.00
CA SER A 195 4.23 25.91 8.49
C SER A 195 4.64 24.97 7.35
N TRP A 196 4.04 23.78 7.28
CA TRP A 196 4.30 22.76 6.27
C TRP A 196 3.34 22.78 5.09
N HIS A 197 2.29 23.60 5.14
CA HIS A 197 1.25 23.64 4.10
C HIS A 197 1.81 23.74 2.68
N SER A 198 2.65 24.74 2.42
CA SER A 198 3.25 24.95 1.09
C SER A 198 4.11 23.75 0.64
N CYS A 199 4.86 23.15 1.57
CA CYS A 199 5.70 21.97 1.35
C CYS A 199 4.85 20.72 1.04
N LYS A 200 3.73 20.50 1.75
CA LYS A 200 2.80 19.38 1.49
C LYS A 200 2.04 19.54 0.17
N LEU A 201 1.79 20.77 -0.28
CA LEU A 201 1.18 20.99 -1.60
C LEU A 201 2.16 20.71 -2.75
N ASN A 202 3.44 21.00 -2.53
CA ASN A 202 4.52 20.80 -3.50
C ASN A 202 5.87 20.69 -2.78
N LEU A 203 6.53 19.53 -2.87
CA LEU A 203 7.82 19.31 -2.19
C LEU A 203 8.94 20.26 -2.64
N SER A 204 8.84 20.86 -3.83
CA SER A 204 9.79 21.88 -4.29
C SER A 204 9.70 23.19 -3.50
N ASN A 205 8.62 23.40 -2.74
CA ASN A 205 8.42 24.58 -1.90
C ASN A 205 8.90 24.36 -0.45
N CYS A 206 9.40 23.18 -0.11
CA CYS A 206 9.93 22.91 1.23
C CYS A 206 11.16 23.76 1.51
N SER A 207 11.25 24.29 2.73
CA SER A 207 12.51 24.88 3.22
C SER A 207 13.61 23.82 3.32
N PRO A 208 14.90 24.21 3.37
CA PRO A 208 15.99 23.26 3.59
C PRO A 208 15.80 22.38 4.84
N ASP A 209 15.25 22.94 5.92
CA ASP A 209 14.97 22.21 7.17
C ASP A 209 13.83 21.21 6.99
N GLN A 210 12.75 21.59 6.30
CA GLN A 210 11.64 20.68 5.98
C GLN A 210 12.11 19.53 5.09
N LEU A 211 12.92 19.82 4.08
CA LEU A 211 13.47 18.81 3.20
C LEU A 211 14.42 17.86 3.97
N SER A 212 15.25 18.37 4.87
CA SER A 212 16.10 17.56 5.75
C SER A 212 15.26 16.60 6.61
N LYS A 213 14.17 17.08 7.20
CA LYS A 213 13.23 16.25 7.96
C LYS A 213 12.55 15.17 7.10
N LEU A 214 12.17 15.49 5.86
CA LEU A 214 11.64 14.49 4.91
C LEU A 214 12.68 13.44 4.51
N GLN A 215 13.96 13.81 4.43
CA GLN A 215 15.04 12.83 4.22
C GLN A 215 15.25 11.94 5.45
N GLY A 216 15.06 12.48 6.66
CA GLY A 216 14.97 11.69 7.89
C GLY A 216 13.81 10.70 7.85
N PHE A 217 12.62 11.15 7.48
CA PHE A 217 11.44 10.30 7.28
C PHE A 217 11.71 9.17 6.27
N LYS A 218 12.34 9.47 5.12
CA LYS A 218 12.76 8.43 4.15
C LYS A 218 13.72 7.41 4.78
N SER A 219 14.62 7.84 5.65
CA SER A 219 15.55 6.93 6.32
C SER A 219 14.82 5.97 7.27
N GLU A 220 13.81 6.46 8.00
CA GLU A 220 12.92 5.61 8.80
C GLU A 220 12.14 4.63 7.91
N PHE A 221 11.63 5.11 6.77
CA PHE A 221 10.94 4.28 5.81
C PHE A 221 11.81 3.13 5.29
N GLN A 222 13.08 3.42 4.95
CA GLN A 222 14.04 2.42 4.51
C GLN A 222 14.38 1.40 5.61
N ARG A 223 14.52 1.86 6.87
CA ARG A 223 14.71 0.97 8.01
C ARG A 223 13.52 0.03 8.19
N ALA A 224 12.30 0.55 8.13
CA ALA A 224 11.09 -0.25 8.20
C ALA A 224 11.05 -1.29 7.06
N LEU A 225 11.33 -0.89 5.81
CA LEU A 225 11.36 -1.78 4.65
C LEU A 225 12.38 -2.92 4.77
N SER A 226 13.45 -2.76 5.55
CA SER A 226 14.45 -3.83 5.74
C SER A 226 13.83 -5.12 6.30
N GLU A 227 12.70 -5.02 6.99
CA GLU A 227 11.92 -6.15 7.52
C GLU A 227 11.31 -7.05 6.44
N VAL A 228 11.15 -6.56 5.20
CA VAL A 228 10.72 -7.40 4.07
C VAL A 228 11.79 -8.43 3.70
N GLY A 229 13.06 -8.10 3.97
CA GLY A 229 14.23 -8.91 3.64
C GLY A 229 14.67 -8.82 2.18
N ASP A 230 15.86 -9.35 1.91
CA ASP A 230 16.46 -9.39 0.57
C ASP A 230 16.56 -10.84 0.08
N SER A 231 15.55 -11.28 -0.65
CA SER A 231 15.57 -12.59 -1.31
C SER A 231 14.88 -12.52 -2.67
N PRO A 232 15.14 -13.45 -3.60
CA PRO A 232 14.50 -13.40 -4.92
C PRO A 232 12.97 -13.47 -4.89
N SER A 233 12.36 -13.97 -3.81
CA SER A 233 10.90 -13.98 -3.61
C SER A 233 10.34 -12.66 -3.07
N LYS A 234 11.21 -11.69 -2.77
CA LYS A 234 10.86 -10.36 -2.25
C LYS A 234 11.33 -9.31 -3.24
N GLY A 235 10.39 -8.51 -3.74
CA GLY A 235 10.67 -7.44 -4.68
C GLY A 235 10.35 -6.08 -4.10
N MET A 236 11.02 -5.04 -4.60
CA MET A 236 10.80 -3.65 -4.19
C MET A 236 11.00 -2.70 -5.36
N PHE A 237 9.99 -1.87 -5.60
CA PHE A 237 10.10 -0.66 -6.42
C PHE A 237 9.77 0.53 -5.52
N ILE A 238 10.81 1.13 -4.97
CA ILE A 238 10.68 2.26 -4.05
C ILE A 238 11.26 3.50 -4.71
N ASP A 239 10.42 4.26 -5.41
CA ASP A 239 10.82 5.53 -6.03
C ASP A 239 10.79 6.69 -5.01
N SER A 240 11.41 7.80 -5.39
CA SER A 240 11.40 9.04 -4.61
C SER A 240 10.44 10.09 -5.13
N CYS A 241 9.37 9.69 -5.82
CA CYS A 241 8.38 10.62 -6.37
C CYS A 241 7.33 11.02 -5.32
N TYR A 242 6.83 12.25 -5.34
CA TYR A 242 5.72 12.65 -4.47
C TYR A 242 4.38 12.09 -5.00
N ALA A 243 4.09 10.83 -4.67
CA ALA A 243 3.05 10.01 -5.29
C ALA A 243 2.30 9.14 -4.26
N HIS A 244 1.14 8.62 -4.66
CA HIS A 244 0.33 7.63 -3.92
C HIS A 244 -0.52 6.85 -4.94
N CYS A 245 -0.67 5.53 -4.80
CA CYS A 245 -1.34 4.64 -5.77
C CYS A 245 -0.74 4.63 -7.18
N GLN A 246 0.36 3.90 -7.35
CA GLN A 246 1.14 3.91 -8.59
C GLN A 246 0.83 2.77 -9.57
N THR A 247 0.10 1.74 -9.13
CA THR A 247 -0.19 0.53 -9.93
C THR A 247 -1.52 0.58 -10.66
N GLU A 248 -2.46 1.41 -10.18
CA GLU A 248 -3.81 1.54 -10.77
C GLU A 248 -3.96 2.77 -11.70
N THR A 249 -2.91 3.57 -11.85
CA THR A 249 -2.89 4.74 -12.73
C THR A 249 -1.97 4.49 -13.94
N GLN A 250 -2.43 4.78 -15.15
CA GLN A 250 -1.68 4.42 -16.36
C GLN A 250 -0.39 5.24 -16.47
N GLU A 251 -0.44 6.52 -16.09
CA GLU A 251 0.66 7.47 -16.06
C GLU A 251 1.87 6.95 -15.30
N THR A 252 1.64 6.20 -14.22
CA THR A 252 2.71 5.66 -13.37
C THR A 252 3.07 4.21 -13.70
N TRP A 253 2.10 3.44 -14.19
CA TRP A 253 2.27 2.01 -14.45
C TRP A 253 3.12 1.71 -15.69
N PHE A 254 2.70 2.19 -16.87
CA PHE A 254 3.29 1.76 -18.16
C PHE A 254 3.12 2.75 -19.32
N LYS A 255 2.72 4.00 -19.08
CA LYS A 255 2.63 5.01 -20.15
C LYS A 255 4.02 5.43 -20.62
N SER A 256 4.12 5.94 -21.85
CA SER A 256 5.33 6.65 -22.28
C SER A 256 5.59 7.83 -21.34
N GLY A 257 6.81 7.91 -20.82
CA GLY A 257 7.20 8.91 -19.83
C GLY A 257 6.83 8.58 -18.39
N SER A 258 6.29 7.39 -18.05
CA SER A 258 6.14 6.95 -16.66
C SER A 258 7.45 7.06 -15.87
N GLN A 259 7.34 7.20 -14.54
CA GLN A 259 8.52 7.19 -13.69
C GLN A 259 9.31 5.90 -13.85
N LEU A 260 10.62 6.04 -13.81
CA LEU A 260 11.58 4.98 -13.97
C LEU A 260 12.40 4.87 -12.69
N LEU A 261 12.63 3.63 -12.27
CA LEU A 261 13.62 3.28 -11.25
C LEU A 261 14.53 2.21 -11.84
N ALA A 262 15.84 2.43 -11.78
CA ALA A 262 16.82 1.56 -12.44
C ALA A 262 16.45 1.24 -13.91
N ASN A 263 16.02 2.28 -14.65
CA ASN A 263 15.57 2.21 -16.05
C ASN A 263 14.40 1.25 -16.32
N LYS A 264 13.58 0.92 -15.31
CA LYS A 264 12.35 0.14 -15.48
C LYS A 264 11.12 0.93 -15.04
N THR A 265 10.02 0.74 -15.76
CA THR A 265 8.68 1.12 -15.30
C THR A 265 8.19 0.14 -14.22
N ILE A 266 7.19 0.55 -13.44
CA ILE A 266 6.57 -0.31 -12.43
C ILE A 266 6.04 -1.60 -13.07
N ALA A 267 5.32 -1.50 -14.19
CA ALA A 267 4.77 -2.68 -14.87
C ALA A 267 5.86 -3.67 -15.30
N LYS A 268 6.99 -3.17 -15.81
CA LYS A 268 8.08 -4.03 -16.25
C LYS A 268 8.78 -4.70 -15.06
N ALA A 269 9.01 -3.96 -13.97
CA ALA A 269 9.61 -4.50 -12.76
C ALA A 269 8.73 -5.58 -12.11
N VAL A 270 7.43 -5.30 -11.92
CA VAL A 270 6.46 -6.25 -11.36
C VAL A 270 6.30 -7.47 -12.26
N GLY A 271 6.15 -7.28 -13.58
CA GLY A 271 6.01 -8.38 -14.53
C GLY A 271 7.24 -9.28 -14.61
N ASP A 272 8.44 -8.68 -14.66
CA ASP A 272 9.70 -9.44 -14.66
C ASP A 272 9.86 -10.26 -13.38
N TRP A 273 9.59 -9.67 -12.22
CA TRP A 273 9.65 -10.39 -10.95
C TRP A 273 8.56 -11.45 -10.84
N PHE A 274 7.34 -11.17 -11.30
CA PHE A 274 6.22 -12.11 -11.22
C PHE A 274 6.53 -13.41 -11.97
N TYR A 275 7.03 -13.30 -13.20
CA TYR A 275 7.39 -14.46 -14.03
C TYR A 275 8.80 -15.00 -13.77
N GLY A 276 9.55 -14.44 -12.82
CA GLY A 276 10.92 -14.88 -12.52
C GLY A 276 11.93 -14.58 -13.65
N ARG A 277 11.64 -13.59 -14.50
CA ARG A 277 12.56 -13.13 -15.57
C ARG A 277 13.76 -12.39 -14.99
N SER A 278 13.56 -11.57 -13.96
CA SER A 278 14.63 -10.95 -13.19
C SER A 278 14.12 -10.51 -11.81
N PRO A 279 14.92 -10.61 -10.74
CA PRO A 279 14.60 -9.94 -9.47
C PRO A 279 14.59 -8.41 -9.67
N PHE A 280 13.93 -7.70 -8.76
CA PHE A 280 13.97 -6.25 -8.72
C PHE A 280 13.81 -5.79 -7.28
N HIS A 281 14.87 -5.21 -6.73
CA HIS A 281 14.94 -4.73 -5.36
C HIS A 281 15.70 -3.40 -5.39
N HIS A 282 14.97 -2.31 -5.62
CA HIS A 282 15.57 -0.98 -5.73
C HIS A 282 14.84 0.03 -4.87
N ILE A 283 15.64 0.85 -4.19
CA ILE A 283 15.21 2.04 -3.47
C ILE A 283 15.97 3.23 -4.04
N ASP A 284 15.23 4.29 -4.36
CA ASP A 284 15.73 5.46 -5.04
C ASP A 284 16.53 6.40 -4.10
N CYS A 285 17.24 7.36 -4.70
CA CYS A 285 18.01 8.40 -4.01
C CYS A 285 17.09 9.42 -3.30
N ASN A 286 17.65 10.35 -2.52
CA ASN A 286 16.82 11.36 -1.85
C ASN A 286 16.20 12.36 -2.86
N PHE A 287 14.95 12.77 -2.63
CA PHE A 287 14.30 13.81 -3.44
C PHE A 287 15.14 15.09 -3.46
N PRO A 288 15.22 15.83 -4.60
CA PRO A 288 14.50 15.64 -5.88
C PRO A 288 15.33 14.93 -6.96
N CYS A 289 15.99 13.80 -6.65
CA CYS A 289 16.97 13.24 -7.57
C CYS A 289 16.40 12.55 -8.84
N ASN A 290 15.15 12.08 -8.83
CA ASN A 290 14.60 11.31 -9.95
C ASN A 290 13.83 12.24 -10.92
N PRO A 291 14.38 12.54 -12.11
CA PRO A 291 13.79 13.49 -13.03
C PRO A 291 12.57 12.94 -13.78
N THR A 292 12.29 11.63 -13.66
CA THR A 292 11.15 10.98 -14.32
C THR A 292 9.86 11.02 -13.49
N CYS A 293 9.93 11.54 -12.27
CA CYS A 293 8.81 11.61 -11.37
C CYS A 293 7.71 12.57 -11.84
N HIS A 294 6.48 12.09 -11.85
CA HIS A 294 5.26 12.92 -11.95
C HIS A 294 4.83 13.37 -10.56
N ASN A 295 5.65 14.22 -9.93
CA ASN A 295 5.38 14.70 -8.57
C ASN A 295 4.03 15.41 -8.50
N ARG A 296 3.21 15.04 -7.50
CA ARG A 296 1.90 15.66 -7.31
C ARG A 296 2.06 17.11 -6.92
N VAL A 297 1.30 17.98 -7.57
CA VAL A 297 1.16 19.39 -7.20
C VAL A 297 -0.32 19.63 -6.91
N PHE A 298 -0.64 19.90 -5.65
CA PHE A 298 -2.01 20.14 -5.22
C PHE A 298 -2.41 21.60 -5.46
N GLN A 299 -3.65 21.81 -5.92
CA GLN A 299 -4.25 23.14 -5.98
C GLN A 299 -4.90 23.44 -4.62
N VAL A 300 -4.67 24.64 -4.08
CA VAL A 300 -5.13 25.07 -2.74
C VAL A 300 -6.64 24.90 -2.53
N LYS A 301 -7.44 25.00 -3.61
CA LYS A 301 -8.91 24.90 -3.54
C LYS A 301 -9.45 23.48 -3.36
N ASP A 302 -8.65 22.46 -3.67
CA ASP A 302 -9.14 21.08 -3.74
C ASP A 302 -8.93 20.29 -2.43
N TYR A 303 -8.11 20.80 -1.49
CA TYR A 303 -7.73 20.11 -0.26
C TYR A 303 -7.46 21.08 0.91
N PRO A 304 -8.49 21.59 1.61
CA PRO A 304 -8.31 22.51 2.74
C PRO A 304 -7.68 21.88 3.99
N GLY A 305 -7.51 20.55 4.01
CA GLY A 305 -6.92 19.78 5.13
C GLY A 305 -5.48 19.30 4.89
N ILE A 306 -4.89 19.59 3.73
CA ILE A 306 -3.44 19.41 3.47
C ILE A 306 -2.78 20.76 3.69
#